data_AF-A0A958K5Z5-F1
#
_entry.id   AF-A0A958K5Z5-F1
#
_cell.length_a   1.000
_cell.length_b   1.000
_cell.length_c   1.000
_cell.angle_alpha   90.00
_cell.angle_beta   90.00
_cell.angle_gamma   90.00
#
_symmetry.space_group_name_H-M   'P 1'
#
loop_
_entity.id
_entity.type
_entity.pdbx_description
1 polymer ?
#
loop_
_entity_poly.entity_id
_entity_poly.type
_entity_poly.pdbx_seq_one_letter_code
_entity_poly.pdbx_strand_id
1 'polypeptide(L)'
;MNVAPMMKATKTTLLNFWDSLRSSYWFIPTLLVMLASLLSLVLASLDTTLSGEALPAWIVTSTDAARATLSTIIGAMIAVTGTVFSITIVTLSLTSQQFGPRLLRTFMLDFITQLTLGVFLSTALYCTLIIRIVEQQADGPPHLAVMFGVILMVVSIAMLIVFIHNIAVLIQAPS
;
A
#
# COMPACT_ATOMS: atom_id res chain seq x y z
N MET A 1 -19.18 15.05 -44.87
CA MET A 1 -18.29 13.93 -44.45
C MET A 1 -18.25 13.94 -42.92
N ASN A 2 -18.90 12.97 -42.27
CA ASN A 2 -19.28 13.04 -40.85
C ASN A 2 -18.18 12.41 -39.96
N VAL A 3 -17.37 13.23 -39.30
CA VAL A 3 -16.21 12.80 -38.48
C VAL A 3 -16.60 12.40 -37.04
N ALA A 4 -17.90 12.43 -36.72
CA ALA A 4 -18.42 12.17 -35.38
C ALA A 4 -18.34 10.72 -34.83
N PRO A 5 -18.18 9.62 -35.61
CA PRO A 5 -18.23 8.27 -35.03
C PRO A 5 -16.93 7.81 -34.36
N MET A 6 -15.77 8.40 -34.68
CA MET A 6 -14.47 7.90 -34.22
C MET A 6 -14.12 8.33 -32.78
N MET A 7 -14.64 9.47 -32.32
CA MET A 7 -14.30 10.05 -31.01
C MET A 7 -15.09 9.42 -29.83
N LYS A 8 -16.22 8.76 -30.11
CA LYS A 8 -16.99 8.03 -29.09
C LYS A 8 -16.37 6.66 -28.77
N ALA A 9 -15.84 5.96 -29.78
CA ALA A 9 -15.22 4.65 -29.60
C ALA A 9 -14.01 4.68 -28.65
N THR A 10 -13.18 5.73 -28.73
CA THR A 10 -12.00 5.89 -27.86
C THR A 10 -12.38 6.15 -26.41
N LYS A 11 -13.45 6.91 -26.14
CA LYS A 11 -13.94 7.13 -24.77
C LYS A 11 -14.48 5.83 -24.17
N THR A 12 -15.17 5.01 -24.94
CA THR A 12 -15.75 3.75 -24.44
C THR A 12 -14.69 2.67 -24.20
N THR A 13 -13.62 2.61 -25.01
CA THR A 13 -12.50 1.70 -24.74
C THR A 13 -11.63 2.17 -23.59
N LEU A 14 -11.41 3.49 -23.43
CA LEU A 14 -10.67 4.02 -22.29
C LEU A 14 -11.46 3.83 -20.98
N LEU A 15 -12.78 4.03 -21.00
CA LEU A 15 -13.65 3.79 -19.84
C LEU A 15 -13.74 2.30 -19.52
N ASN A 16 -13.85 1.41 -20.52
CA ASN A 16 -13.85 -0.03 -20.29
C ASN A 16 -12.47 -0.56 -19.84
N PHE A 17 -11.36 0.04 -20.28
CA PHE A 17 -10.03 -0.30 -19.79
C PHE A 17 -9.82 0.25 -18.37
N TRP A 18 -10.32 1.44 -18.06
CA TRP A 18 -10.36 1.99 -16.70
C TRP A 18 -11.23 1.17 -15.76
N ASP A 19 -12.39 0.70 -16.20
CA ASP A 19 -13.26 -0.19 -15.44
C ASP A 19 -12.65 -1.60 -15.33
N SER A 20 -11.95 -2.09 -16.35
CA SER A 20 -11.22 -3.36 -16.30
C SER A 20 -9.96 -3.29 -15.43
N LEU A 21 -9.29 -2.14 -15.35
CA LEU A 21 -8.17 -1.89 -14.45
C LEU A 21 -8.66 -1.73 -13.00
N ARG A 22 -9.74 -0.98 -12.79
CA ARG A 22 -10.38 -0.81 -11.47
C ARG A 22 -11.05 -2.11 -10.98
N SER A 23 -11.46 -2.98 -11.90
CA SER A 23 -11.90 -4.35 -11.65
C SER A 23 -10.75 -5.30 -11.32
N SER A 24 -9.50 -4.93 -11.60
CA SER A 24 -8.36 -5.80 -11.40
C SER A 24 -7.87 -5.68 -9.96
N TYR A 25 -7.90 -6.79 -9.22
CA TYR A 25 -7.53 -6.90 -7.80
C TYR A 25 -6.15 -6.30 -7.45
N TRP A 26 -5.31 -6.10 -8.46
CA TRP A 26 -3.92 -5.69 -8.38
C TRP A 26 -3.69 -4.21 -8.69
N PHE A 27 -4.68 -3.48 -9.20
CA PHE A 27 -4.48 -2.10 -9.64
C PHE A 27 -4.22 -1.15 -8.47
N ILE A 28 -5.04 -1.21 -7.41
CA ILE A 28 -4.84 -0.37 -6.22
C ILE A 28 -3.50 -0.68 -5.54
N PRO A 29 -3.14 -1.96 -5.28
CA PRO A 29 -1.82 -2.29 -4.74
C PRO A 29 -0.66 -1.80 -5.60
N THR A 30 -0.70 -2.01 -6.92
CA THR A 30 0.40 -1.60 -7.81
C THR A 30 0.54 -0.08 -7.89
N LEU A 31 -0.58 0.65 -7.91
CA LEU A 31 -0.57 2.11 -7.87
C LEU A 31 0.03 2.64 -6.57
N LEU A 32 -0.37 2.10 -5.41
CA LEU A 32 0.19 2.50 -4.12
C LEU A 32 1.68 2.20 -4.04
N VAL A 33 2.12 1.04 -4.57
CA VAL A 33 3.54 0.67 -4.61
C VAL A 33 4.32 1.66 -5.48
N MET A 34 3.80 2.04 -6.65
CA MET A 34 4.43 3.05 -7.50
C MET A 34 4.50 4.40 -6.80
N LEU A 35 3.43 4.84 -6.14
CA LEU A 35 3.41 6.10 -5.40
C LEU A 35 4.42 6.10 -4.26
N ALA A 36 4.51 5.01 -3.48
CA ALA A 36 5.48 4.89 -2.41
C ALA A 36 6.93 4.85 -2.93
N SER A 37 7.16 4.20 -4.07
CA SER A 37 8.47 4.19 -4.72
C SER A 37 8.90 5.58 -5.19
N LEU A 38 7.97 6.33 -5.81
CA LEU A 38 8.21 7.71 -6.21
C LEU A 38 8.48 8.61 -4.99
N LEU A 39 7.67 8.45 -3.94
CA LEU A 39 7.78 9.23 -2.72
C LEU A 39 9.11 8.99 -1.99
N SER A 40 9.61 7.75 -2.01
CA SER A 40 10.93 7.40 -1.48
C SER A 40 12.06 8.19 -2.15
N LEU A 41 12.04 8.28 -3.48
CA LEU A 41 13.03 9.06 -4.24
C LEU A 41 12.92 10.55 -3.94
N VAL A 42 11.69 11.08 -3.88
CA VAL A 42 11.43 12.49 -3.57
C VAL A 42 11.96 12.83 -2.18
N LEU A 43 11.56 12.10 -1.13
CA LEU A 43 11.99 12.39 0.24
C LEU A 43 13.50 12.24 0.41
N ALA A 44 14.12 11.23 -0.20
CA ALA A 44 15.58 11.08 -0.14
C ALA A 44 16.32 12.25 -0.80
N SER A 45 15.78 12.78 -1.91
CA SER A 45 16.35 13.97 -2.57
C SER A 45 16.10 15.27 -1.82
N LEU A 46 14.99 15.39 -1.08
CA LEU A 46 14.76 16.55 -0.20
C LEU A 46 15.72 16.53 0.99
N ASP A 47 16.00 15.35 1.56
CA ASP A 47 16.87 15.24 2.73
C ASP A 47 18.31 15.68 2.42
N THR A 48 18.82 15.41 1.21
CA THR A 48 20.15 15.91 0.79
C THR A 48 20.20 17.43 0.58
N THR A 49 19.06 18.09 0.37
CA THR A 49 18.99 19.56 0.27
C THR A 49 18.81 20.24 1.62
N LEU A 50 18.17 19.56 2.57
CA LEU A 50 17.84 20.08 3.91
C LEU A 50 18.88 19.69 4.97
N SER A 51 19.82 18.81 4.65
CA SER A 51 20.88 18.32 5.53
C SER A 51 21.80 19.41 6.11
N GLY A 52 21.76 20.64 5.56
CA GLY A 52 22.44 21.81 6.11
C GLY A 52 21.66 22.57 7.20
N GLU A 53 20.38 22.29 7.40
CA GLU A 53 19.54 22.91 8.43
C GLU A 53 19.47 22.05 9.69
N ALA A 54 19.41 22.69 10.86
CA ALA A 54 19.30 21.99 12.14
C ALA A 54 17.91 21.35 12.28
N LEU A 55 17.82 20.06 11.95
CA LEU A 55 16.61 19.27 12.16
C LEU A 55 16.30 19.12 13.66
N PRO A 56 15.03 19.07 14.06
CA PRO A 56 14.63 18.76 15.44
C PRO A 56 15.19 17.42 15.92
N ALA A 57 15.65 17.36 17.18
CA ALA A 57 16.29 16.18 17.76
C ALA A 57 15.44 14.89 17.72
N TRP A 58 14.12 15.00 17.64
CA TRP A 58 13.22 13.84 17.55
C TRP A 58 13.11 13.23 16.14
N ILE A 59 13.61 13.92 15.10
CA ILE A 59 13.69 13.43 13.72
C ILE A 59 15.07 12.81 13.44
N VAL A 60 16.10 13.32 14.12
CA VAL A 60 17.49 12.88 13.94
C VAL A 60 17.68 11.44 14.43
N THR A 61 18.39 10.61 13.68
CA THR A 61 18.58 9.19 13.95
C THR A 61 19.95 8.73 13.46
N SER A 62 20.52 7.71 14.07
CA SER A 62 21.78 7.12 13.61
C SER A 62 21.54 6.17 12.43
N THR A 63 22.57 5.93 11.62
CA THR A 63 22.52 4.97 10.51
C THR A 63 22.07 3.58 10.97
N ASP A 64 22.60 3.11 12.10
CA ASP A 64 22.26 1.80 12.66
C ASP A 64 20.82 1.75 13.17
N ALA A 65 20.37 2.81 13.86
CA ALA A 65 18.98 2.91 14.31
C ALA A 65 18.01 2.95 13.13
N ALA A 66 18.30 3.74 12.09
CA ALA A 66 17.51 3.79 10.86
C ALA A 66 17.40 2.40 10.20
N ARG A 67 18.51 1.69 10.03
CA ARG A 67 18.51 0.34 9.44
C ARG A 67 17.71 -0.64 10.28
N ALA A 68 17.90 -0.64 11.60
CA ALA A 68 17.19 -1.52 12.51
C ALA A 68 15.68 -1.25 12.44
N THR A 69 15.25 0.00 12.59
CA THR A 69 13.84 0.40 12.53
C THR A 69 13.20 0.03 11.19
N LEU A 70 13.82 0.40 10.07
CA LEU A 70 13.27 0.09 8.73
C LEU A 70 13.20 -1.42 8.48
N SER A 71 14.22 -2.19 8.90
CA SER A 71 14.22 -3.65 8.76
C SER A 71 13.12 -4.31 9.59
N THR A 72 12.89 -3.82 10.81
CA THR A 72 11.77 -4.27 11.65
C THR A 72 10.42 -3.98 10.98
N ILE A 73 10.25 -2.79 10.38
CA ILE A 73 9.02 -2.45 9.66
C ILE A 73 8.80 -3.38 8.46
N ILE A 74 9.84 -3.64 7.66
CA ILE A 74 9.75 -4.56 6.50
C ILE A 74 9.29 -5.94 6.96
N GLY A 75 9.96 -6.51 7.97
CA GLY A 75 9.61 -7.83 8.50
C GLY A 75 8.18 -7.91 9.01
N ALA A 76 7.75 -6.90 9.79
CA ALA A 76 6.38 -6.81 10.29
C ALA A 76 5.35 -6.71 9.16
N MET A 77 5.60 -5.88 8.14
CA MET A 77 4.67 -5.71 7.02
C MET A 77 4.55 -6.96 6.15
N ILE A 78 5.66 -7.67 5.90
CA ILE A 78 5.62 -8.96 5.17
C ILE A 78 4.79 -9.98 5.95
N ALA A 79 5.03 -10.11 7.25
CA ALA A 79 4.28 -11.04 8.11
C ALA A 79 2.78 -10.71 8.12
N VAL A 80 2.41 -9.45 8.38
CA VAL A 80 1.02 -9.02 8.43
C VAL A 80 0.33 -9.17 7.07
N THR A 81 1.02 -8.88 5.96
CA THR A 81 0.49 -9.11 4.61
C THR A 81 0.11 -10.59 4.40
N GLY A 82 0.98 -11.52 4.83
CA GLY A 82 0.70 -12.95 4.77
C GLY A 82 -0.52 -13.35 5.60
N THR A 83 -0.69 -12.76 6.79
CA THR A 83 -1.87 -13.00 7.63
C THR A 83 -3.16 -12.49 6.99
N VAL A 84 -3.15 -11.28 6.42
CA VAL A 84 -4.30 -10.70 5.71
C VAL A 84 -4.67 -11.55 4.50
N PHE A 85 -3.69 -12.00 3.72
CA PHE A 85 -3.94 -12.88 2.58
C PHE A 85 -4.59 -14.20 3.00
N SER A 86 -4.08 -14.81 4.07
CA SER A 86 -4.63 -16.06 4.62
C SER A 86 -6.07 -15.89 5.10
N ILE A 87 -6.36 -14.82 5.86
CA ILE A 87 -7.71 -14.49 6.33
C ILE A 87 -8.64 -14.25 5.14
N THR A 88 -8.19 -13.49 4.14
CA THR A 88 -8.97 -13.21 2.92
C THR A 88 -9.38 -14.50 2.21
N ILE A 89 -8.46 -15.45 2.03
CA ILE A 89 -8.76 -16.75 1.41
C ILE A 89 -9.77 -17.54 2.25
N VAL A 90 -9.59 -17.58 3.57
CA VAL A 90 -10.52 -18.28 4.47
C VAL A 90 -11.92 -17.66 4.38
N THR A 91 -12.03 -16.33 4.46
CA THR A 91 -13.30 -15.61 4.32
C THR A 91 -13.95 -15.89 2.98
N LEU A 92 -13.22 -15.81 1.86
CA LEU A 92 -13.75 -16.14 0.52
C LEU A 92 -14.26 -17.59 0.44
N SER A 93 -13.54 -18.53 1.05
CA SER A 93 -13.95 -19.94 1.11
C SER A 93 -15.26 -20.11 1.89
N LEU A 94 -15.39 -19.48 3.06
CA LEU A 94 -16.60 -19.52 3.88
C LEU A 94 -17.80 -18.87 3.18
N THR A 95 -17.60 -17.69 2.59
CA THR A 95 -18.64 -16.99 1.83
C THR A 95 -19.13 -17.81 0.63
N SER A 96 -18.22 -18.50 -0.07
CA SER A 96 -18.59 -19.38 -1.18
C SER A 96 -19.44 -20.57 -0.75
N GLN A 97 -19.28 -21.06 0.48
CA GLN A 97 -20.09 -22.16 1.02
C GLN A 97 -21.48 -21.70 1.46
N GLN A 98 -21.62 -20.46 1.94
CA GLN A 98 -22.87 -19.95 2.51
C GLN A 98 -23.86 -19.35 1.49
N PHE A 99 -23.39 -18.68 0.44
CA PHE A 99 -24.27 -17.83 -0.40
C PHE A 99 -24.50 -18.31 -1.85
N GLY A 100 -23.85 -19.40 -2.28
CA GLY A 100 -23.96 -19.92 -3.65
C GLY A 100 -23.45 -18.95 -4.75
N PRO A 101 -23.28 -19.42 -6.00
CA PRO A 101 -22.57 -18.70 -7.07
C PRO A 101 -23.20 -17.37 -7.53
N ARG A 102 -24.41 -17.01 -7.09
CA ARG A 102 -25.14 -15.79 -7.54
C ARG A 102 -24.87 -14.55 -6.69
N LEU A 103 -24.48 -14.67 -5.42
CA LEU A 103 -24.13 -13.54 -4.56
C LEU A 103 -22.64 -13.18 -4.61
N LEU A 104 -21.77 -14.13 -4.96
CA LEU A 104 -20.34 -13.90 -5.21
C LEU A 104 -20.06 -12.83 -6.27
N ARG A 105 -20.94 -12.67 -7.26
CA ARG A 105 -20.75 -11.71 -8.36
C ARG A 105 -21.00 -10.25 -7.97
N THR A 106 -21.71 -10.00 -6.87
CA THR A 106 -22.02 -8.64 -6.36
C THR A 106 -21.14 -8.22 -5.19
N PHE A 107 -20.53 -9.18 -4.46
CA PHE A 107 -19.73 -8.94 -3.24
C PHE A 107 -18.20 -8.93 -3.44
N MET A 108 -17.69 -9.30 -4.63
CA MET A 108 -16.25 -9.37 -4.96
C MET A 108 -15.62 -8.00 -5.35
N LEU A 109 -15.92 -6.95 -4.59
CA LEU A 109 -15.32 -5.62 -4.76
C LEU A 109 -14.96 -5.04 -3.39
N ASP A 110 -14.26 -5.81 -2.56
CA ASP A 110 -13.82 -5.29 -1.28
C ASP A 110 -12.55 -4.43 -1.45
N PHE A 111 -12.81 -3.16 -1.75
CA PHE A 111 -11.82 -2.09 -1.83
C PHE A 111 -10.96 -2.01 -0.56
N ILE A 112 -11.50 -2.34 0.62
CA ILE A 112 -10.77 -2.28 1.89
C ILE A 112 -9.65 -3.30 1.93
N THR A 113 -9.92 -4.54 1.52
CA THR A 113 -8.89 -5.60 1.45
C THR A 113 -7.77 -5.23 0.47
N GLN A 114 -8.13 -4.69 -0.70
CA GLN A 114 -7.14 -4.25 -1.70
C GLN A 114 -6.30 -3.06 -1.22
N LEU A 115 -6.94 -2.08 -0.57
CA LEU A 115 -6.26 -0.92 -0.01
C LEU A 115 -5.30 -1.33 1.11
N THR A 116 -5.73 -2.24 2.00
CA THR A 116 -4.92 -2.77 3.10
C THR A 116 -3.65 -3.45 2.57
N LEU A 117 -3.80 -4.40 1.63
CA LEU A 117 -2.67 -5.09 1.01
C LEU A 117 -1.73 -4.11 0.30
N GLY A 118 -2.31 -3.15 -0.43
CA GLY A 118 -1.54 -2.13 -1.11
C GLY A 118 -0.70 -1.30 -0.15
N VAL A 119 -1.27 -0.83 0.96
CA VAL A 119 -0.55 -0.03 1.98
C VAL A 119 0.57 -0.84 2.63
N PHE A 120 0.36 -2.11 2.95
CA PHE A 120 1.38 -2.94 3.61
C PHE A 120 2.56 -3.23 2.68
N LEU A 121 2.27 -3.64 1.45
CA LEU A 121 3.29 -3.88 0.43
C LEU A 121 4.05 -2.60 0.09
N SER A 122 3.36 -1.47 -0.03
CA SER A 122 3.96 -0.16 -0.29
C SER A 122 4.89 0.28 0.83
N THR A 123 4.48 0.07 2.09
CA THR A 123 5.30 0.39 3.26
C THR A 123 6.55 -0.48 3.31
N ALA A 124 6.43 -1.78 3.05
CA ALA A 124 7.58 -2.67 2.98
C ALA A 124 8.56 -2.27 1.86
N LEU A 125 8.05 -1.94 0.67
CA LEU A 125 8.86 -1.52 -0.46
C LEU A 125 9.53 -0.16 -0.22
N TYR A 126 8.79 0.81 0.31
CA TYR A 126 9.33 2.11 0.71
C TYR A 126 10.52 1.92 1.66
N CYS A 127 10.34 1.14 2.73
CA CYS A 127 11.41 0.91 3.70
C CYS A 127 12.61 0.19 3.06
N THR A 128 12.37 -0.77 2.17
CA THR A 128 13.43 -1.49 1.44
C THR A 128 14.26 -0.52 0.58
N LEU A 129 13.60 0.40 -0.12
CA LEU A 129 14.27 1.41 -0.94
C LEU A 129 15.08 2.39 -0.08
N ILE A 130 14.53 2.85 1.05
CA ILE A 130 15.27 3.75 1.95
C ILE A 130 16.49 3.06 2.57
N ILE A 131 16.42 1.77 2.94
CA ILE A 131 17.62 1.04 3.41
C ILE A 131 18.75 1.08 2.38
N ARG A 132 18.43 0.91 1.09
CA ARG A 132 19.44 1.01 0.01
C ARG A 132 20.13 2.37 -0.03
N ILE A 133 19.38 3.43 0.23
CA ILE A 133 19.91 4.80 0.26
C ILE A 133 20.78 4.99 1.51
N VAL A 134 20.32 4.53 2.68
CA VAL A 134 21.07 4.53 3.95
C VAL A 134 22.38 3.74 3.86
N GLU A 135 22.44 2.68 3.03
CA GLU A 135 23.66 1.91 2.79
C GLU A 135 24.69 2.67 1.94
N GLN A 136 24.24 3.55 1.05
CA GLN A 136 25.12 4.27 0.11
C GLN A 136 25.62 5.61 0.66
N GLN A 137 24.95 6.18 1.66
CA GLN A 137 25.26 7.51 2.19
C GLN A 137 26.28 7.45 3.35
N ALA A 138 27.42 8.13 3.15
CA ALA A 138 28.48 8.23 4.16
C ALA A 138 28.19 9.29 5.24
N ASP A 139 27.43 10.34 4.90
CA ASP A 139 27.20 11.52 5.75
C ASP A 139 26.01 11.37 6.72
N GLY A 140 25.48 10.15 6.87
CA GLY A 140 24.33 9.84 7.72
C GLY A 140 23.07 9.46 6.95
N PRO A 141 22.04 8.91 7.62
CA PRO A 141 20.82 8.45 6.96
C PRO A 141 19.92 9.62 6.53
N PRO A 142 19.05 9.43 5.53
CA PRO A 142 18.05 10.42 5.17
C PRO A 142 16.95 10.50 6.25
N HIS A 143 17.05 11.46 7.15
CA HIS A 143 16.29 11.52 8.41
C HIS A 143 14.79 11.63 8.20
N LEU A 144 14.35 12.54 7.32
CA LEU A 144 12.95 12.74 6.99
C LEU A 144 12.37 11.49 6.31
N ALA A 145 13.16 10.83 5.46
CA ALA A 145 12.73 9.62 4.78
C ALA A 145 12.53 8.46 5.76
N VAL A 146 13.40 8.32 6.77
CA VAL A 146 13.24 7.32 7.84
C VAL A 146 12.00 7.62 8.68
N MET A 147 11.81 8.88 9.12
CA MET A 147 10.64 9.30 9.89
C MET A 147 9.34 9.03 9.13
N PHE A 148 9.32 9.28 7.82
CA PHE A 148 8.15 8.98 7.00
C PHE A 148 7.86 7.47 6.93
N GLY A 149 8.88 6.62 6.94
CA GLY A 149 8.70 5.16 7.08
C GLY A 149 7.99 4.79 8.39
N VAL A 150 8.31 5.46 9.49
CA VAL A 150 7.62 5.29 10.79
C VAL A 150 6.16 5.75 10.69
N ILE A 151 5.88 6.87 10.01
CA ILE A 151 4.51 7.33 9.78
C ILE A 151 3.71 6.29 8.96
N LEU A 152 4.30 5.74 7.90
CA LEU A 152 3.67 4.68 7.11
C LEU A 152 3.39 3.42 7.93
N MET A 153 4.26 3.07 8.89
CA MET A 153 4.00 1.98 9.83
C MET A 153 2.76 2.26 10.68
N VAL A 154 2.61 3.48 11.22
CA VAL A 154 1.42 3.86 12.00
C VAL A 154 0.15 3.80 11.16
N VAL A 155 0.21 4.30 9.91
CA VAL A 155 -0.90 4.21 8.95
C VAL A 155 -1.24 2.75 8.64
N SER A 156 -0.23 1.88 8.51
CA SER A 156 -0.43 0.45 8.29
C SER A 156 -1.12 -0.22 9.48
N ILE A 157 -0.77 0.14 10.72
CA ILE A 157 -1.47 -0.35 11.91
C ILE A 157 -2.94 0.07 11.90
N ALA A 158 -3.24 1.33 11.56
CA ALA A 158 -4.62 1.80 11.44
C ALA A 158 -5.40 1.02 10.36
N MET A 159 -4.78 0.77 9.20
CA MET A 159 -5.39 -0.03 8.13
C MET A 159 -5.63 -1.48 8.55
N LEU A 160 -4.76 -2.07 9.37
CA LEU A 160 -4.99 -3.41 9.91
C LEU A 160 -6.26 -3.46 10.77
N ILE A 161 -6.50 -2.44 11.60
CA ILE A 161 -7.71 -2.34 12.43
C ILE A 161 -8.95 -2.24 11.54
N VAL A 162 -8.90 -1.41 10.50
CA VAL A 162 -9.99 -1.26 9.52
C VAL A 162 -10.27 -2.58 8.80
N PHE A 163 -9.22 -3.30 8.39
CA PHE A 163 -9.36 -4.61 7.76
C PHE A 163 -10.04 -5.63 8.68
N ILE A 164 -9.60 -5.73 9.95
CA ILE A 164 -10.20 -6.65 10.92
C ILE A 164 -11.68 -6.32 11.13
N HIS A 165 -12.01 -5.04 11.27
CA HIS A 165 -13.41 -4.61 11.40
C HIS A 165 -14.24 -5.02 10.19
N ASN A 166 -13.73 -4.82 8.99
CA ASN A 166 -14.40 -5.20 7.75
C ASN A 166 -14.66 -6.71 7.66
N ILE A 167 -13.67 -7.55 7.98
CA ILE A 167 -13.84 -9.01 8.00
C ILE A 167 -14.85 -9.43 9.08
N ALA A 168 -14.82 -8.81 10.26
CA ALA A 168 -15.79 -9.11 11.32
C ALA A 168 -17.23 -8.81 10.90
N VAL A 169 -17.47 -7.69 10.22
CA VAL A 169 -18.79 -7.32 9.68
C VAL A 169 -19.22 -8.28 8.57
N LEU A 170 -18.30 -8.68 7.68
CA LEU A 170 -18.58 -9.63 6.60
C LEU A 170 -19.07 -10.99 7.12
N ILE A 171 -18.54 -11.47 8.25
CA ILE A 171 -18.93 -12.75 8.85
C ILE A 171 -20.25 -12.64 9.62
N GLN A 172 -20.62 -11.45 10.11
CA GLN A 172 -21.85 -11.20 10.87
C GLN A 172 -23.11 -11.09 10.00
N ALA A 173 -23.12 -11.58 8.75
CA ALA A 173 -24.26 -11.44 7.85
C ALA A 173 -25.59 -11.86 8.54
N PRO A 174 -26.67 -11.04 8.43
CA PRO A 174 -27.81 -11.10 9.34
C PRO A 174 -28.65 -12.36 9.12
N SER A 175 -29.08 -12.95 10.22
CA SER A 175 -30.21 -13.91 10.28
C SER A 175 -31.51 -13.27 9.77
#